data_AF-A0A2I3GNK0-F1
#
_entry.id   AF-A0A2I3GNK0-F1
#
_cell.length_a   1.000
_cell.length_b   1.000
_cell.length_c   1.000
_cell.angle_alpha   90.00
_cell.angle_beta   90.00
_cell.angle_gamma   90.00
#
_symmetry.space_group_name_H-M   'P 1'
#
loop_
_entity.id
_entity.type
_entity.pdbx_description
1 polymer ?
#
loop_
_entity_poly.entity_id
_entity_poly.type
_entity_poly.pdbx_seq_one_letter_code
_entity_poly.pdbx_strand_id
1 'polypeptide(L)'
;MLGAALRRCAVAATTWAGPRGLLHSARTPGPAAAIQSVRCHSHGSQETDEEFDARWVTYFNKPDIDAWELRKGINTLVTYDMVPEPKIIDAALRACRRLNDFASTVRILEAVKDKAGPHKEIYPYVIQELRPTLNELGISTPEELGLDKV
;
A
#
# COMPACT_ATOMS: atom_id res chain seq x y z
N MET A 1 5.82 -29.63 40.13
CA MET A 1 6.62 -29.50 41.37
C MET A 1 7.30 -28.14 41.31
N LEU A 2 6.95 -27.27 42.28
CA LEU A 2 7.45 -25.90 42.52
C LEU A 2 7.15 -24.84 41.43
N GLY A 3 6.70 -23.64 41.73
CA GLY A 3 6.49 -22.96 43.00
C GLY A 3 6.31 -21.45 42.72
N ALA A 4 5.40 -20.83 43.44
CA ALA A 4 4.91 -19.46 43.27
C ALA A 4 5.96 -18.36 43.50
N ALA A 5 5.67 -17.12 43.05
CA ALA A 5 5.49 -15.98 43.97
C ALA A 5 5.13 -14.68 43.23
N LEU A 6 3.91 -14.23 43.48
CA LEU A 6 3.38 -12.89 43.27
C LEU A 6 4.19 -11.87 44.11
N ARG A 7 4.70 -10.79 43.52
CA ARG A 7 5.17 -9.62 44.29
C ARG A 7 4.28 -8.41 44.03
N ARG A 8 3.35 -8.21 44.97
CA ARG A 8 2.62 -6.97 45.21
C ARG A 8 3.60 -5.95 45.82
N CYS A 9 3.74 -4.78 45.21
CA CYS A 9 4.33 -3.62 45.90
C CYS A 9 3.23 -2.84 46.62
N ALA A 10 3.53 -2.51 47.87
CA ALA A 10 2.63 -1.96 48.85
C ALA A 10 2.37 -0.45 48.67
N VAL A 11 1.19 -0.06 49.15
CA VAL A 11 0.67 1.30 49.30
C VAL A 11 1.45 2.04 50.38
N ALA A 12 1.81 3.30 50.14
CA ALA A 12 2.15 4.26 51.18
C ALA A 12 1.12 5.38 51.17
N ALA A 13 0.32 5.46 52.24
CA ALA A 13 -0.65 6.50 52.48
C ALA A 13 -0.01 7.59 53.36
N THR A 14 0.03 8.82 52.87
CA THR A 14 0.33 10.01 53.68
C THR A 14 -0.95 10.77 53.96
N THR A 15 -1.28 10.83 55.24
CA THR A 15 -2.37 11.58 55.84
C THR A 15 -2.05 13.08 55.86
N TRP A 16 -2.94 13.92 55.36
CA TRP A 16 -3.03 15.33 55.76
C TRP A 16 -4.48 15.68 56.10
N ALA A 17 -4.67 16.10 57.34
CA ALA A 17 -5.90 16.66 57.88
C ALA A 17 -5.84 18.19 57.77
N GLY A 18 -6.93 18.81 57.30
CA GLY A 18 -7.10 20.28 57.30
C GLY A 18 -8.52 20.68 56.88
N PRO A 19 -9.07 21.81 57.36
CA PRO A 19 -10.43 21.85 57.90
C PRO A 19 -11.48 22.57 57.03
N ARG A 20 -12.74 22.24 57.38
CA ARG A 20 -13.97 23.06 57.33
C ARG A 20 -14.30 23.84 56.04
N GLY A 21 -15.39 23.38 55.43
CA GLY A 21 -16.56 24.22 55.19
C GLY A 21 -16.67 24.78 53.78
N LEU A 22 -17.67 24.28 53.04
CA LEU A 22 -18.59 25.03 52.18
C LEU A 22 -19.62 24.01 51.64
N LEU A 23 -20.88 24.18 52.00
CA LEU A 23 -21.99 23.41 51.47
C LEU A 23 -22.13 23.74 49.97
N HIS A 24 -21.67 22.83 49.11
CA HIS A 24 -21.97 22.92 47.68
C HIS A 24 -23.35 22.34 47.42
N SER A 25 -24.25 23.19 46.93
CA SER A 25 -25.57 22.83 46.44
C SER A 25 -25.45 21.74 45.37
N ALA A 26 -26.17 20.62 45.55
CA ALA A 26 -26.24 19.54 44.57
C ALA A 26 -26.95 20.05 43.31
N ARG A 27 -26.19 20.34 42.25
CA ARG A 27 -26.74 20.64 40.93
C ARG A 27 -27.27 19.33 40.34
N THR A 28 -28.57 19.27 40.12
CA THR A 28 -29.23 18.14 39.44
C THR A 28 -28.62 17.95 38.04
N PRO A 29 -28.32 16.73 37.60
CA PRO A 29 -27.88 16.49 36.22
C PRO A 29 -29.08 16.72 35.30
N GLY A 30 -29.06 17.84 34.58
CA GLY A 30 -29.93 18.04 33.41
C GLY A 30 -29.58 17.02 32.32
N PRO A 31 -30.52 16.66 31.44
CA PRO A 31 -30.28 15.67 30.40
C PRO A 31 -29.13 16.15 29.50
N ALA A 32 -28.02 15.41 29.51
CA ALA A 32 -26.91 15.64 28.59
C ALA A 32 -27.38 15.26 27.19
N ALA A 33 -27.66 16.26 26.34
CA ALA A 33 -27.86 16.04 24.92
C ALA A 33 -26.55 15.45 24.35
N ALA A 34 -26.60 14.18 23.94
CA ALA A 34 -25.48 13.52 23.29
C ALA A 34 -25.21 14.24 21.97
N ILE A 35 -24.12 15.00 21.89
CA ILE A 35 -23.63 15.59 20.65
C ILE A 35 -23.13 14.42 19.80
N GLN A 36 -23.95 13.95 18.87
CA GLN A 36 -23.50 13.00 17.86
C GLN A 36 -22.55 13.74 16.92
N SER A 37 -21.26 13.40 17.00
CA SER A 37 -20.26 13.80 16.00
C SER A 37 -20.64 13.16 14.66
N VAL A 38 -21.36 13.89 13.81
CA VAL A 38 -21.57 13.51 12.41
C VAL A 38 -20.20 13.54 11.71
N ARG A 39 -19.61 12.37 11.46
CA ARG A 39 -18.41 12.26 10.64
C ARG A 39 -18.83 12.39 9.18
N CYS A 40 -18.74 13.61 8.65
CA CYS A 40 -18.91 13.87 7.22
C CYS A 40 -17.76 13.20 6.46
N HIS A 41 -18.00 12.01 5.91
CA HIS A 41 -17.09 11.42 4.94
C HIS A 41 -17.37 12.14 3.62
N SER A 42 -16.49 13.04 3.21
CA SER A 42 -16.55 13.61 1.87
C SER A 42 -16.38 12.46 0.88
N HIS A 43 -17.40 12.17 0.07
CA HIS A 43 -17.22 11.39 -1.15
C HIS A 43 -16.22 12.17 -2.02
N GLY A 44 -14.96 11.74 -2.03
CA GLY A 44 -13.95 12.30 -2.93
C GLY A 44 -14.37 12.07 -4.37
N SER A 45 -13.94 12.97 -5.27
CA SER A 45 -14.08 12.74 -6.71
C SER A 45 -13.37 11.44 -7.07
N GLN A 46 -14.06 10.57 -7.81
CA GLN A 46 -13.42 9.45 -8.51
C GLN A 46 -12.47 10.05 -9.56
N GLU A 47 -11.25 9.56 -9.62
CA GLU A 47 -10.32 9.92 -10.70
C GLU A 47 -10.73 9.25 -12.01
N THR A 48 -10.34 9.86 -13.13
CA THR A 48 -10.45 9.26 -14.47
C THR A 48 -9.36 8.21 -14.71
N ASP A 49 -9.56 7.35 -15.70
CA ASP A 49 -8.59 6.31 -16.07
C ASP A 49 -7.25 6.95 -16.51
N GLU A 50 -7.30 8.06 -17.24
CA GLU A 50 -6.11 8.79 -17.67
C GLU A 50 -5.34 9.41 -16.49
N GLU A 51 -6.06 9.93 -15.49
CA GLU A 51 -5.45 10.45 -14.26
C GLU A 51 -4.81 9.32 -13.44
N PHE A 52 -5.50 8.18 -13.31
CA PHE A 52 -4.98 6.98 -12.64
C PHE A 52 -3.66 6.54 -13.29
N ASP A 53 -3.67 6.41 -14.62
CA ASP A 53 -2.50 6.03 -15.39
C ASP A 53 -1.36 7.03 -15.24
N ALA A 54 -1.66 8.33 -15.36
CA ALA A 54 -0.67 9.39 -15.26
C ALA A 54 0.00 9.40 -13.89
N ARG A 55 -0.76 9.16 -12.81
CA ARG A 55 -0.18 9.04 -11.46
C ARG A 55 0.76 7.86 -11.33
N TRP A 56 0.42 6.69 -11.89
CA TRP A 56 1.28 5.50 -11.81
C TRP A 56 2.54 5.63 -12.65
N VAL A 57 2.44 6.21 -13.86
CA VAL A 57 3.61 6.56 -14.68
C VAL A 57 4.51 7.54 -13.93
N THR A 58 3.93 8.59 -13.32
CA THR A 58 4.69 9.57 -12.53
C THR A 58 5.37 8.91 -11.32
N TYR A 59 4.68 8.01 -10.62
CA TYR A 59 5.21 7.28 -9.48
C TYR A 59 6.47 6.49 -9.83
N PHE A 60 6.41 5.67 -10.89
CA PHE A 60 7.58 4.86 -11.30
C PHE A 60 8.66 5.67 -12.02
N ASN A 61 8.33 6.83 -12.59
CA ASN A 61 9.32 7.73 -13.19
C ASN A 61 10.11 8.57 -12.18
N LYS A 62 9.79 8.51 -10.88
CA LYS A 62 10.57 9.18 -9.83
C LYS A 62 12.06 8.79 -9.97
N PRO A 63 12.99 9.73 -10.24
CA PRO A 63 14.36 9.38 -10.62
C PRO A 63 15.11 8.57 -9.57
N ASP A 64 14.88 8.90 -8.30
CA ASP A 64 15.48 8.32 -7.10
C ASP A 64 14.54 7.33 -6.39
N ILE A 65 13.61 6.70 -7.13
CA ILE A 65 12.78 5.62 -6.57
C ILE A 65 13.66 4.52 -5.97
N ASP A 66 13.36 4.13 -4.74
CA ASP A 66 14.10 3.08 -4.07
C ASP A 66 13.45 1.69 -4.29
N ALA A 67 14.18 0.63 -3.91
CA ALA A 67 13.70 -0.74 -4.10
C ALA A 67 12.44 -1.06 -3.27
N TRP A 68 12.23 -0.40 -2.13
CA TRP A 68 11.02 -0.59 -1.33
C TRP A 68 9.80 0.04 -2.01
N GLU A 69 9.96 1.26 -2.54
CA GLU A 69 8.92 1.97 -3.29
C GLU A 69 8.54 1.23 -4.56
N LEU A 70 9.51 0.72 -5.34
CA LEU A 70 9.23 -0.11 -6.51
C LEU A 70 8.32 -1.30 -6.14
N ARG A 71 8.71 -2.08 -5.12
CA ARG A 71 7.93 -3.23 -4.66
C ARG A 71 6.57 -2.81 -4.11
N LYS A 72 6.50 -1.70 -3.37
CA LYS A 72 5.24 -1.17 -2.83
C LYS A 72 4.30 -0.78 -3.97
N GLY A 73 4.81 -0.10 -4.99
CA GLY A 73 4.09 0.29 -6.18
C GLY A 73 3.51 -0.92 -6.90
N ILE A 74 4.34 -1.89 -7.29
CA ILE A 74 3.89 -3.10 -7.99
C ILE A 74 2.90 -3.90 -7.15
N ASN A 75 3.19 -4.14 -5.87
CA ASN A 75 2.30 -4.90 -4.98
C ASN A 75 0.95 -4.21 -4.78
N THR A 76 0.88 -2.89 -4.85
CA THR A 76 -0.39 -2.15 -4.79
C THR A 76 -1.08 -2.14 -6.14
N LEU A 77 -0.35 -1.91 -7.23
CA LEU A 77 -0.90 -1.88 -8.59
C LEU A 77 -1.60 -3.19 -8.97
N VAL A 78 -1.04 -4.35 -8.61
CA VAL A 78 -1.66 -5.65 -8.92
C VAL A 78 -2.94 -5.94 -8.10
N THR A 79 -3.22 -5.16 -7.05
CA THR A 79 -4.45 -5.31 -6.26
C THR A 79 -5.68 -4.73 -6.93
N TYR A 80 -5.52 -3.84 -7.91
CA TYR A 80 -6.64 -3.31 -8.68
C TYR A 80 -7.19 -4.37 -9.63
N ASP A 81 -8.48 -4.32 -9.93
CA ASP A 81 -9.16 -5.27 -10.83
C ASP A 81 -8.96 -4.89 -12.30
N MET A 82 -7.69 -4.79 -12.72
CA MET A 82 -7.30 -4.41 -14.07
C MET A 82 -5.89 -4.92 -14.40
N VAL A 83 -5.54 -4.96 -15.69
CA VAL A 83 -4.18 -5.24 -16.15
C VAL A 83 -3.48 -3.90 -16.44
N PRO A 84 -2.34 -3.58 -15.80
CA PRO A 84 -1.73 -2.27 -15.97
C PRO A 84 -1.40 -1.94 -17.42
N GLU A 85 -1.68 -0.69 -17.82
CA GLU A 85 -1.37 -0.19 -19.16
C GLU A 85 0.13 -0.30 -19.50
N PRO A 86 0.50 -0.56 -20.77
CA PRO A 86 1.90 -0.70 -21.17
C PRO A 86 2.79 0.48 -20.76
N LYS A 87 2.28 1.71 -20.79
CA LYS A 87 3.01 2.91 -20.34
C LYS A 87 3.38 2.89 -18.84
N ILE A 88 2.54 2.28 -17.99
CA ILE A 88 2.85 2.11 -16.56
C ILE A 88 3.95 1.07 -16.40
N ILE A 89 3.85 -0.05 -17.13
CA ILE A 89 4.85 -1.11 -17.09
C ILE A 89 6.19 -0.60 -17.64
N ASP A 90 6.22 0.15 -18.74
CA ASP A 90 7.43 0.79 -19.28
C ASP A 90 8.16 1.62 -18.20
N ALA A 91 7.44 2.49 -17.50
CA ALA A 91 7.99 3.30 -16.41
C ALA A 91 8.55 2.41 -15.28
N ALA A 92 7.86 1.33 -14.92
CA ALA A 92 8.31 0.38 -13.92
C ALA A 92 9.58 -0.40 -14.36
N LEU A 93 9.66 -0.86 -15.61
CA LEU A 93 10.85 -1.55 -16.14
C LEU A 93 12.05 -0.60 -16.18
N ARG A 94 11.84 0.67 -16.55
CA ARG A 94 12.88 1.71 -16.48
C ARG A 94 13.29 1.99 -15.04
N ALA A 95 12.39 1.93 -14.07
CA ALA A 95 12.74 1.99 -12.65
C ALA A 95 13.62 0.81 -12.21
N CYS A 96 13.28 -0.42 -12.63
CA CYS A 96 14.12 -1.59 -12.39
C CYS A 96 15.53 -1.43 -12.98
N ARG A 97 15.66 -0.83 -14.18
CA ARG A 97 16.97 -0.52 -14.78
C ARG A 97 17.79 0.45 -13.93
N ARG A 98 17.17 1.51 -13.37
CA ARG A 98 17.85 2.46 -12.46
C ARG A 98 18.31 1.77 -11.17
N LEU A 99 17.52 0.83 -10.67
CA LEU A 99 17.82 0.03 -9.48
C LEU A 99 18.76 -1.17 -9.75
N ASN A 100 19.11 -1.42 -11.02
CA ASN A 100 19.86 -2.61 -11.47
C ASN A 100 19.23 -3.94 -11.02
N ASP A 101 17.90 -4.03 -11.01
CA ASP A 101 17.15 -5.19 -10.56
C ASP A 101 16.49 -5.94 -11.74
N PHE A 102 17.25 -6.85 -12.35
CA PHE A 102 16.76 -7.68 -13.45
C PHE A 102 15.70 -8.69 -13.02
N ALA A 103 15.81 -9.26 -11.82
CA ALA A 103 14.86 -10.27 -11.35
C ALA A 103 13.47 -9.68 -11.15
N SER A 104 13.37 -8.48 -10.56
CA SER A 104 12.08 -7.78 -10.43
C SER A 104 11.49 -7.40 -11.79
N THR A 105 12.33 -7.10 -12.79
CA THR A 105 11.88 -6.80 -14.15
C THR A 105 11.10 -7.98 -14.75
N VAL A 106 11.68 -9.18 -14.69
CA VAL A 106 11.04 -10.41 -15.19
C VAL A 106 9.78 -10.72 -14.39
N ARG A 107 9.85 -10.56 -13.06
CA ARG A 107 8.72 -10.79 -12.15
C ARG A 107 7.52 -9.88 -12.42
N ILE A 108 7.76 -8.63 -12.84
CA ILE A 108 6.70 -7.71 -13.24
C ILE A 108 5.98 -8.22 -14.48
N LEU A 109 6.71 -8.73 -15.48
CA LEU A 109 6.09 -9.31 -16.69
C LEU A 109 5.25 -10.54 -16.36
N GLU A 110 5.72 -11.42 -15.46
CA GLU A 110 4.91 -12.53 -14.95
C GLU A 110 3.63 -12.05 -14.26
N ALA A 111 3.74 -11.01 -13.43
CA ALA A 111 2.58 -10.45 -12.72
C ALA A 111 1.55 -9.86 -13.70
N VAL A 112 1.99 -9.21 -14.78
CA VAL A 112 1.08 -8.74 -15.84
C VAL A 112 0.37 -9.90 -16.51
N LYS A 113 1.09 -10.99 -16.82
CA LYS A 113 0.51 -12.21 -17.40
C LYS A 113 -0.52 -12.85 -16.47
N ASP A 114 -0.21 -12.94 -15.17
CA ASP A 114 -1.12 -13.47 -14.15
C ASP A 114 -2.38 -12.59 -14.00
N LYS A 115 -2.21 -11.26 -14.00
CA LYS A 115 -3.32 -10.30 -13.94
C LYS A 115 -4.29 -10.40 -15.11
N ALA A 116 -3.85 -10.85 -16.29
CA ALA A 116 -4.72 -11.08 -17.42
C ALA A 116 -5.66 -12.29 -17.23
N GLY A 117 -5.36 -13.21 -16.30
CA GLY A 117 -6.18 -14.37 -15.97
C GLY A 117 -6.54 -15.20 -17.22
N PRO A 118 -7.84 -15.43 -17.51
CA PRO A 118 -8.25 -16.23 -18.68
C PRO A 118 -8.10 -15.50 -20.03
N HIS A 119 -7.84 -14.18 -20.02
CA HIS A 119 -7.78 -13.33 -21.21
C HIS A 119 -6.40 -13.41 -21.87
N LYS A 120 -6.18 -14.47 -22.65
CA LYS A 120 -4.88 -14.82 -23.24
C LYS A 120 -4.36 -13.81 -24.27
N GLU A 121 -5.21 -12.93 -24.77
CA GLU A 121 -4.90 -11.88 -25.73
C GLU A 121 -4.21 -10.65 -25.11
N ILE A 122 -4.40 -10.41 -23.80
CA ILE A 122 -3.93 -9.17 -23.17
C ILE A 122 -2.40 -9.16 -23.03
N TYR A 123 -1.81 -10.23 -22.49
CA TYR A 123 -0.37 -10.27 -22.26
C TYR A 123 0.45 -10.16 -23.56
N PRO A 124 0.10 -10.86 -24.67
CA PRO A 124 0.75 -10.65 -25.97
C PRO A 124 0.67 -9.20 -26.45
N TYR A 125 -0.46 -8.52 -26.28
CA TYR A 125 -0.59 -7.09 -26.60
C TYR A 125 0.36 -6.24 -25.75
N VAL A 126 0.41 -6.46 -24.43
CA VAL A 126 1.33 -5.71 -23.56
C VAL A 126 2.79 -5.93 -23.97
N ILE A 127 3.18 -7.17 -24.28
CA ILE A 127 4.54 -7.47 -24.75
C ILE A 127 4.82 -6.79 -26.09
N GLN A 128 3.85 -6.75 -27.02
CA GLN A 128 3.99 -6.06 -28.29
C GLN A 128 4.29 -4.56 -28.07
N GLU A 129 3.51 -3.88 -27.25
CA GLU A 129 3.70 -2.45 -26.96
C GLU A 129 5.00 -2.17 -26.21
N LEU A 130 5.45 -3.12 -25.38
CA LEU A 130 6.71 -3.01 -24.64
C LEU A 130 7.95 -3.44 -25.44
N ARG A 131 7.82 -4.05 -26.63
CA ARG A 131 8.97 -4.55 -27.40
C ARG A 131 10.07 -3.51 -27.61
N PRO A 132 9.79 -2.22 -27.92
CA PRO A 132 10.84 -1.21 -28.02
C PRO A 132 11.68 -1.10 -26.73
N THR A 133 11.03 -1.04 -25.57
CA THR A 133 11.69 -0.96 -24.26
C THR A 133 12.43 -2.23 -23.90
N LEU A 134 11.84 -3.40 -24.15
CA LEU A 134 12.50 -4.69 -23.88
C LEU A 134 13.81 -4.81 -24.66
N ASN A 135 13.80 -4.41 -25.94
CA ASN A 135 14.98 -4.42 -26.79
C ASN A 135 16.02 -3.38 -26.34
N GLU A 136 15.58 -2.15 -26.02
CA GLU A 136 16.46 -1.07 -25.53
C GLU A 136 17.20 -1.47 -24.25
N LEU A 137 16.47 -2.06 -23.30
CA LEU A 137 17.00 -2.38 -21.97
C LEU A 137 17.65 -3.78 -21.88
N GLY A 138 17.55 -4.59 -22.94
CA GLY A 138 18.07 -5.96 -22.96
C GLY A 138 17.32 -6.91 -22.02
N ILE A 139 16.00 -6.79 -21.96
CA ILE A 139 15.15 -7.58 -21.07
C ILE A 139 14.58 -8.77 -21.84
N SER A 140 14.87 -9.98 -21.37
CA SER A 140 14.21 -11.20 -21.86
C SER A 140 12.87 -11.41 -21.17
N THR A 141 11.86 -11.88 -21.92
CA THR A 141 10.56 -12.23 -21.33
C THR A 141 10.65 -13.53 -20.52
N PRO A 142 9.71 -13.79 -19.59
CA PRO A 142 9.63 -15.08 -18.89
C PRO A 142 9.65 -16.30 -19.84
N GLU A 143 9.00 -16.19 -21.00
CA GLU A 143 8.98 -17.23 -22.04
C GLU A 143 10.34 -17.46 -22.69
N GLU A 144 11.07 -16.38 -23.00
CA GLU A 144 12.43 -16.45 -23.58
C GLU A 144 13.44 -17.07 -22.60
N LEU A 145 13.19 -16.90 -21.30
CA LEU A 145 13.96 -17.50 -20.21
C LEU A 145 13.50 -18.93 -19.85
N GLY A 146 12.38 -19.40 -20.41
CA GLY A 146 11.78 -20.70 -20.10
C GLY A 146 11.19 -20.81 -18.70
N LEU A 147 10.86 -19.69 -18.06
CA LEU A 147 10.27 -19.62 -16.71
C LEU A 147 8.75 -19.84 -16.71
N ASP A 148 8.13 -19.89 -17.89
CA ASP A 148 6.70 -20.13 -18.06
C ASP A 148 6.33 -21.63 -18.00
N LYS A 149 7.32 -22.51 -17.92
CA LYS A 149 7.17 -23.97 -17.95
C LYS A 149 7.36 -24.56 -16.56
N VAL A 150 6.57 -25.58 -16.24
CA VAL A 150 6.67 -26.39 -15.00
C VAL A 150 7.18 -27.79 -15.29
#